data_AF-A0A368GJ48-F1
#
_entry.id   AF-A0A368GJ48-F1
#
_cell.length_a   1.000
_cell.length_b   1.000
_cell.length_c   1.000
_cell.angle_alpha   90.00
_cell.angle_beta   90.00
_cell.angle_gamma   90.00
#
_symmetry.space_group_name_H-M   'P 1'
#
loop_
_entity.id
_entity.type
_entity.pdbx_description
1 polymer ?
#
loop_
_entity_poly.entity_id
_entity_poly.type
_entity_poly.pdbx_seq_one_letter_code
_entity_poly.pdbx_strand_id
1 'polypeptide(L)'
;MRCNRALPTPGYSKKNRTNTKKVVRYCTAFMKVEYCRRHCGHEQEPALLTMDEASEAYIVSLLKDGFKYSQVLTKVGDGCKATDTTHTRLYYTTTRDIRTIAIRNKVDPARRHDVDAESVEMRVREENIDDGIRLYTPATNDADEGFVLVIITPIQKTWLEKYGSRAICVDDTFNLTPYSLRLADEWDMGYRRLTSYPIGKGVSLYA
;
A
#
# COMPACT_ATOMS: atom_id res chain seq x y z
N MET A 1 22.74 -1.28 -5.88
CA MET A 1 21.74 -2.30 -6.24
C MET A 1 22.21 -3.69 -5.83
N ARG A 2 21.48 -4.33 -4.93
CA ARG A 2 21.66 -5.73 -4.49
C ARG A 2 20.30 -6.41 -4.72
N CYS A 3 20.28 -7.57 -5.35
CA CYS A 3 19.02 -8.28 -5.58
C CYS A 3 18.60 -9.04 -4.32
N ASN A 4 17.31 -9.01 -4.00
CA ASN A 4 16.76 -9.67 -2.82
C ASN A 4 16.86 -11.20 -2.87
N ARG A 5 17.07 -11.78 -4.06
CA ARG A 5 17.32 -13.22 -4.26
C ARG A 5 18.81 -13.59 -4.31
N ALA A 6 19.71 -12.61 -4.25
CA ALA A 6 21.13 -12.91 -4.21
C ALA A 6 21.42 -13.68 -2.92
N LEU A 7 21.88 -14.93 -3.07
CA LEU A 7 22.40 -15.70 -1.95
C LEU A 7 23.42 -14.85 -1.19
N PRO A 8 23.55 -15.01 0.15
CA PRO A 8 24.64 -14.41 0.90
C PRO A 8 25.93 -14.68 0.12
N THR A 9 26.71 -13.62 -0.14
CA THR A 9 27.98 -13.77 -0.82
C THR A 9 28.71 -14.89 -0.09
N PRO A 10 29.08 -16.01 -0.76
CA PRO A 10 29.75 -17.09 -0.07
C PRO A 10 30.92 -16.46 0.67
N GLY A 11 30.92 -16.61 1.99
CA GLY A 11 31.95 -16.05 2.84
C GLY A 11 33.26 -16.61 2.34
N TYR A 12 34.01 -15.84 1.55
CA TYR A 12 35.32 -16.23 1.06
C TYR A 12 36.24 -16.17 2.28
N SER A 13 36.19 -17.22 3.09
CA SER A 13 37.15 -17.50 4.14
C SER A 13 38.52 -17.54 3.45
N LYS A 14 39.38 -16.56 3.78
CA LYS A 14 40.78 -16.55 3.32
C LYS A 14 41.56 -17.81 3.71
N LYS A 15 41.01 -18.68 4.58
CA LYS A 15 41.70 -19.84 5.17
C LYS A 15 41.61 -21.13 4.35
N ASN A 16 40.69 -21.25 3.38
CA ASN A 16 40.58 -22.47 2.56
C ASN A 16 40.98 -22.20 1.10
N ARG A 17 42.27 -21.93 0.87
CA ARG A 17 42.89 -22.09 -0.46
C ARG A 17 43.25 -23.56 -0.65
N THR A 18 42.26 -24.44 -0.80
CA THR A 18 42.52 -25.74 -1.43
C THR A 18 42.68 -25.51 -2.92
N ASN A 19 43.88 -25.75 -3.42
CA ASN A 19 44.26 -25.64 -4.84
C ASN A 19 43.40 -26.58 -5.70
N THR A 20 42.19 -26.19 -6.07
CA THR A 20 41.45 -26.86 -7.15
C THR A 20 42.01 -26.34 -8.47
N LYS A 21 43.04 -27.00 -8.99
CA LYS A 21 43.50 -26.80 -10.37
C LYS A 21 42.42 -27.34 -11.31
N LYS A 22 41.58 -26.45 -11.85
CA LYS A 22 40.78 -26.78 -13.03
C LYS A 22 41.70 -26.74 -14.24
N VAL A 23 41.88 -27.90 -14.89
CA VAL A 23 42.54 -27.98 -16.20
C VAL A 23 41.58 -27.35 -17.21
N VAL A 24 41.94 -26.20 -17.79
CA VAL A 24 41.16 -25.52 -18.84
C VAL A 24 41.96 -25.57 -20.13
N ARG A 25 41.32 -25.86 -21.26
CA ARG A 25 41.96 -26.00 -22.59
C ARG A 25 42.54 -24.69 -23.15
N TYR A 26 42.31 -23.55 -22.49
CA TYR A 26 42.72 -22.23 -22.96
C TYR A 26 43.36 -21.43 -21.81
N CYS A 27 44.40 -20.67 -22.12
CA CYS A 27 45.10 -19.82 -21.15
C CYS A 27 44.15 -18.75 -20.59
N THR A 28 43.87 -18.76 -19.29
CA THR A 28 43.01 -17.78 -18.61
C THR A 28 43.63 -16.38 -18.51
N ALA A 29 44.87 -16.20 -18.97
CA ALA A 29 45.62 -14.96 -18.84
C ALA A 29 45.06 -13.77 -19.64
N PHE A 30 44.10 -13.99 -20.56
CA PHE A 30 43.58 -12.92 -21.43
C PHE A 30 42.06 -12.91 -21.59
N MET A 31 41.30 -13.48 -20.65
CA MET A 31 39.84 -13.28 -20.67
C MET A 31 39.45 -12.08 -19.83
N LYS A 32 39.18 -10.96 -20.49
CA LYS A 32 38.51 -9.80 -19.89
C LYS A 32 37.01 -10.11 -19.86
N VAL A 33 36.57 -10.79 -18.81
CA VAL A 33 35.15 -11.04 -18.56
C VAL A 33 34.59 -9.96 -17.64
N GLU A 34 33.56 -9.27 -18.10
CA GLU A 34 32.70 -8.49 -17.22
C GLU A 34 31.83 -9.47 -16.44
N TYR A 35 31.99 -9.51 -15.12
CA TYR A 35 31.18 -10.35 -14.25
C TYR A 35 30.54 -9.51 -13.15
N CYS A 36 29.25 -9.70 -12.93
CA CYS A 36 28.54 -9.06 -11.84
C CYS A 36 28.81 -9.83 -10.55
N ARG A 37 29.57 -9.24 -9.62
CA ARG A 37 29.84 -9.84 -8.29
C ARG A 37 28.59 -10.05 -7.42
N ARG A 38 27.45 -9.48 -7.82
CA ARG A 38 26.22 -9.47 -7.02
C ARG A 38 25.17 -10.47 -7.49
N HIS A 39 25.40 -11.15 -8.62
CA HIS A 39 24.45 -12.09 -9.22
C HIS A 39 25.21 -13.32 -9.74
N CYS A 40 25.14 -14.43 -9.02
CA CYS A 40 25.60 -15.73 -9.50
C CYS A 40 24.40 -16.68 -9.53
N GLY A 41 24.17 -17.33 -10.67
CA GLY A 41 23.21 -18.43 -10.78
C GLY A 41 21.77 -18.08 -11.18
N HIS A 42 21.47 -16.82 -11.53
CA HIS A 42 20.19 -16.44 -12.12
C HIS A 42 20.31 -15.16 -12.98
N GLU A 43 19.38 -14.99 -13.93
CA GLU A 43 19.26 -13.75 -14.71
C GLU A 43 18.78 -12.59 -13.84
N GLN A 44 19.19 -11.37 -14.20
CA GLN A 44 18.79 -10.18 -13.47
C GLN A 44 17.32 -9.86 -13.74
N GLU A 45 16.50 -9.95 -12.71
CA GLU A 45 15.08 -9.60 -12.78
C GLU A 45 14.88 -8.15 -12.29
N PRO A 46 14.56 -7.18 -13.18
CA PRO A 46 14.51 -5.77 -12.81
C PRO A 46 13.51 -5.47 -11.69
N ALA A 47 12.41 -6.21 -11.62
CA ALA A 47 11.39 -6.09 -10.57
C ALA A 47 11.93 -6.35 -9.15
N LEU A 48 13.01 -7.13 -9.02
CA LEU A 48 13.61 -7.49 -7.74
C LEU A 48 14.78 -6.60 -7.33
N LEU A 49 15.08 -5.58 -8.13
CA LEU A 49 16.11 -4.61 -7.81
C LEU A 49 15.60 -3.58 -6.80
N THR A 50 16.53 -2.99 -6.06
CA THR A 50 16.25 -1.81 -5.25
C THR A 50 15.97 -0.62 -6.16
N MET A 51 14.93 0.17 -5.86
CA MET A 51 14.67 1.44 -6.53
C MET A 51 15.89 2.35 -6.37
N ASP A 52 16.31 3.03 -7.44
CA ASP A 52 17.34 4.05 -7.37
C ASP A 52 16.76 5.39 -6.87
N GLU A 53 17.64 6.26 -6.38
CA GLU A 53 17.25 7.54 -5.76
C GLU A 53 16.55 8.48 -6.75
N ALA A 54 16.92 8.45 -8.03
CA ALA A 54 16.31 9.31 -9.05
C ALA A 54 14.88 8.86 -9.37
N SER A 55 14.67 7.56 -9.55
CA SER A 55 13.35 6.95 -9.70
C SER A 55 12.45 7.20 -8.49
N GLU A 56 13.00 7.11 -7.28
CA GLU A 56 12.26 7.43 -6.06
C GLU A 56 11.88 8.92 -6.00
N ALA A 57 12.82 9.82 -6.28
CA ALA A 57 12.55 11.26 -6.30
C ALA A 57 11.46 11.63 -7.31
N TYR A 58 11.41 10.96 -8.47
CA TYR A 58 10.36 11.12 -9.46
C TYR A 58 8.98 10.67 -8.94
N ILE A 59 8.89 9.53 -8.24
CA ILE A 59 7.64 9.10 -7.61
C ILE A 59 7.20 10.12 -6.56
N VAL A 60 8.13 10.62 -5.74
CA VAL A 60 7.84 11.63 -4.71
C VAL A 60 7.36 12.93 -5.33
N SER A 61 7.91 13.38 -6.46
CA SER A 61 7.42 14.61 -7.12
C SER A 61 5.98 14.44 -7.60
N LEU A 62 5.64 13.29 -8.20
CA LEU A 62 4.26 13.02 -8.61
C LEU A 62 3.29 12.98 -7.41
N LEU A 63 3.72 12.45 -6.26
CA LEU A 63 2.90 12.46 -5.06
C LEU A 63 2.69 13.88 -4.51
N LYS A 64 3.73 14.73 -4.55
CA LYS A 64 3.64 16.15 -4.15
C LYS A 64 2.74 16.96 -5.08
N ASP A 65 2.68 16.59 -6.36
CA ASP A 65 1.75 17.18 -7.34
C ASP A 65 0.29 16.73 -7.11
N GLY A 66 0.02 15.88 -6.12
CA GLY A 66 -1.32 15.46 -5.73
C GLY A 66 -1.88 14.26 -6.54
N PHE A 67 -1.03 13.55 -7.30
CA PHE A 67 -1.49 12.36 -8.03
C PHE A 67 -1.79 11.20 -7.08
N LYS A 68 -2.95 10.55 -7.29
CA LYS A 68 -3.32 9.31 -6.60
C LYS A 68 -2.38 8.16 -7.00
N TYR A 69 -2.23 7.15 -6.15
CA TYR A 69 -1.32 6.02 -6.41
C TYR A 69 -1.56 5.32 -7.76
N SER A 70 -2.82 5.17 -8.18
CA SER A 70 -3.17 4.62 -9.50
C SER A 70 -2.72 5.51 -10.66
N GLN A 71 -2.82 6.84 -10.50
CA GLN A 71 -2.36 7.81 -11.50
C GLN A 71 -0.83 7.82 -11.58
N VAL A 72 -0.15 7.71 -10.44
CA VAL A 72 1.32 7.58 -10.38
C VAL A 72 1.77 6.33 -11.14
N LEU A 73 1.14 5.17 -10.90
CA LEU A 73 1.45 3.94 -11.65
C LEU A 73 1.28 4.11 -13.16
N THR A 74 0.19 4.75 -13.57
CA THR A 74 -0.10 5.00 -14.99
C THR A 74 0.98 5.89 -15.60
N LYS A 75 1.30 7.02 -14.95
CA LYS A 75 2.35 7.94 -15.42
C LYS A 75 3.73 7.31 -15.49
N VAL A 76 4.10 6.53 -14.48
CA VAL A 76 5.36 5.80 -14.44
C VAL A 76 5.41 4.78 -15.58
N GLY A 77 4.35 3.99 -15.75
CA GLY A 77 4.25 3.00 -16.82
C GLY A 77 4.34 3.62 -18.22
N ASP A 78 3.61 4.71 -18.45
CA ASP A 78 3.59 5.41 -19.74
C ASP A 78 4.90 6.12 -20.04
N GLY A 79 5.51 6.77 -19.04
CA GLY A 79 6.83 7.39 -19.17
C GLY A 79 7.92 6.39 -19.51
N CYS A 80 7.88 5.20 -18.90
CA CYS A 80 8.82 4.12 -19.20
C CYS A 80 8.64 3.55 -20.62
N LYS A 81 7.39 3.41 -21.09
CA LYS A 81 7.12 2.96 -22.47
C LYS A 81 7.58 3.99 -23.50
N ALA A 82 7.39 5.28 -23.23
CA ALA A 82 7.80 6.35 -24.14
C ALA A 82 9.34 6.49 -24.27
N THR A 83 10.08 6.13 -23.22
CA THR A 83 11.55 6.23 -23.17
C THR A 83 12.27 4.90 -23.40
N ASP A 84 11.53 3.83 -23.72
CA ASP A 84 12.03 2.44 -23.83
C ASP A 84 12.80 1.93 -22.59
N THR A 85 12.44 2.44 -21.41
CA THR A 85 13.04 2.06 -20.12
C THR A 85 12.25 0.95 -19.41
N THR A 86 11.55 0.11 -20.17
CA THR A 86 10.71 -1.01 -19.66
C THR A 86 11.52 -2.08 -18.92
N HIS A 87 12.84 -2.09 -19.12
CA HIS A 87 13.78 -2.99 -18.46
C HIS A 87 14.27 -2.48 -17.09
N THR A 88 13.81 -1.32 -16.63
CA THR A 88 14.25 -0.72 -15.35
C THR A 88 13.37 -1.13 -14.17
N ARG A 89 13.87 -0.98 -12.93
CA ARG A 89 13.09 -1.24 -11.71
C ARG A 89 11.84 -0.36 -11.60
N LEU A 90 11.92 0.88 -12.11
CA LEU A 90 10.84 1.86 -12.09
C LEU A 90 9.60 1.37 -12.85
N TYR A 91 9.77 0.68 -13.98
CA TYR A 91 8.65 0.13 -14.75
C TYR A 91 7.81 -0.88 -13.96
N TYR A 92 8.47 -1.67 -13.10
CA TYR A 92 7.83 -2.68 -12.25
C TYR A 92 7.38 -2.12 -10.89
N THR A 93 7.15 -0.80 -10.80
CA THR A 93 6.63 -0.18 -9.57
C THR A 93 5.23 -0.70 -9.26
N THR A 94 4.99 -1.04 -8.00
CA THR A 94 3.67 -1.47 -7.51
C THR A 94 3.02 -0.41 -6.63
N THR A 95 1.70 -0.51 -6.40
CA THR A 95 0.99 0.34 -5.44
C THR A 95 1.61 0.27 -4.04
N ARG A 96 2.11 -0.92 -3.66
CA ARG A 96 2.80 -1.13 -2.39
C ARG A 96 4.10 -0.34 -2.33
N ASP A 97 4.90 -0.35 -3.39
CA ASP A 97 6.15 0.43 -3.46
C ASP A 97 5.86 1.92 -3.30
N ILE A 98 4.87 2.45 -4.03
CA ILE A 98 4.48 3.86 -3.96
C ILE A 98 4.03 4.22 -2.54
N ARG A 99 3.20 3.40 -1.89
CA ARG A 99 2.78 3.63 -0.51
C ARG A 99 3.96 3.65 0.45
N THR A 100 4.89 2.70 0.33
CA THR A 100 6.10 2.65 1.17
C THR A 100 6.98 3.89 0.96
N ILE A 101 7.16 4.32 -0.30
CA ILE A 101 7.88 5.55 -0.64
C ILE A 101 7.17 6.77 -0.04
N ALA A 102 5.84 6.85 -0.16
CA ALA A 102 5.04 7.94 0.36
C ALA A 102 5.18 8.10 1.88
N ILE A 103 5.07 6.98 2.61
CA ILE A 103 5.23 6.94 4.07
C ILE A 103 6.65 7.36 4.47
N ARG A 104 7.68 6.76 3.84
CA ARG A 104 9.08 7.07 4.16
C ARG A 104 9.43 8.54 3.92
N ASN A 105 8.83 9.14 2.89
CA ASN A 105 9.07 10.53 2.52
C ASN A 105 8.06 11.51 3.13
N LYS A 106 7.14 11.06 4.02
CA LYS A 106 6.11 11.88 4.68
C LYS A 106 5.23 12.67 3.69
N VAL A 107 4.92 12.06 2.55
CA VAL A 107 4.04 12.63 1.50
C VAL A 107 2.75 11.82 1.32
N ASP A 108 2.47 10.86 2.20
CA ASP A 108 1.22 10.10 2.18
C ASP A 108 0.06 11.00 2.66
N PRO A 109 -0.93 11.32 1.82
CA PRO A 109 -2.07 12.13 2.24
C PRO A 109 -2.94 11.42 3.28
N ALA A 110 -2.83 10.10 3.46
CA ALA A 110 -3.55 9.37 4.48
C ALA A 110 -2.96 9.60 5.89
N ARG A 111 -1.66 9.86 6.00
CA ARG A 111 -0.93 9.88 7.28
C ARG A 111 -0.33 11.27 7.55
N ARG A 112 -0.91 12.00 8.50
CA ARG A 112 -0.47 13.35 8.90
C ARG A 112 0.60 13.32 10.00
N HIS A 113 0.58 12.28 10.83
CA HIS A 113 1.46 12.09 11.96
C HIS A 113 1.91 10.63 12.10
N ASP A 114 2.99 10.38 12.82
CA ASP A 114 3.49 9.02 13.06
C ASP A 114 2.58 8.24 14.02
N VAL A 115 1.84 8.95 14.88
CA VAL A 115 0.80 8.42 15.77
C VAL A 115 -0.56 8.55 15.09
N ASP A 116 -1.29 7.45 14.95
CA ASP A 116 -2.56 7.42 14.21
C ASP A 116 -3.64 8.28 14.86
N ALA A 117 -3.75 8.27 16.20
CA ALA A 117 -4.70 9.11 16.95
C ALA A 117 -4.49 10.60 16.67
N GLU A 118 -3.23 11.05 16.66
CA GLU A 118 -2.89 12.44 16.32
C GLU A 118 -3.21 12.77 14.85
N SER A 119 -3.03 11.81 13.94
CA SER A 119 -3.43 12.00 12.53
C SER A 119 -4.94 12.21 12.39
N VAL A 120 -5.75 11.46 13.14
CA VAL A 120 -7.22 11.63 13.16
C VAL A 120 -7.57 12.99 13.74
N GLU A 121 -6.96 13.38 14.86
CA GLU A 121 -7.22 14.68 15.48
C GLU A 121 -6.87 15.85 14.56
N MET A 122 -5.76 15.76 13.82
CA MET A 122 -5.40 16.75 12.81
C MET A 122 -6.47 16.86 11.72
N ARG A 123 -7.00 15.74 11.21
CA ARG A 123 -8.07 15.74 10.18
C ARG A 123 -9.37 16.31 10.70
N VAL A 124 -9.72 16.02 11.95
CA VAL A 124 -10.91 16.59 12.61
C VAL A 124 -10.76 18.11 12.70
N ARG A 125 -9.58 18.60 13.07
CA ARG A 125 -9.26 20.04 13.15
C ARG A 125 -9.22 20.73 11.79
N GLU A 126 -8.83 20.02 10.73
CA GLU A 126 -8.86 20.51 9.34
C GLU A 126 -10.31 20.75 8.85
N GLU A 127 -11.32 20.14 9.48
CA GLU A 127 -12.75 20.23 9.11
C GLU A 127 -13.02 20.01 7.61
N ASN A 128 -12.21 19.16 6.96
CA ASN A 128 -12.35 18.89 5.55
C ASN A 128 -13.63 18.09 5.27
N ILE A 129 -14.56 18.68 4.53
CA ILE A 129 -15.86 18.07 4.18
C ILE A 129 -15.66 16.74 3.44
N ASP A 130 -14.58 16.61 2.66
CA ASP A 130 -14.29 15.41 1.88
C ASP A 130 -13.86 14.21 2.75
N ASP A 131 -13.30 14.46 3.93
CA ASP A 131 -12.96 13.38 4.88
C ASP A 131 -14.23 12.75 5.48
N GLY A 132 -15.37 13.44 5.43
CA GLY A 132 -16.66 12.91 5.85
C GLY A 132 -16.79 12.69 7.36
N ILE A 133 -15.87 13.18 8.18
CA ILE A 133 -15.92 12.99 9.63
C ILE A 133 -17.12 13.76 10.20
N ARG A 134 -18.05 13.06 10.86
CA ARG A 134 -19.29 13.63 11.43
C ARG A 134 -19.27 13.71 12.95
N LEU A 135 -18.61 12.75 13.58
CA LEU A 135 -18.43 12.70 15.02
C LEU A 135 -17.05 12.15 15.32
N TYR A 136 -16.35 12.80 16.23
CA TYR A 136 -15.10 12.33 16.78
C TYR A 136 -15.10 12.56 18.28
N THR A 137 -14.86 11.48 19.02
CA THR A 137 -14.60 11.48 20.46
C THR A 137 -13.28 10.75 20.66
N PRO A 138 -12.24 11.41 21.21
CA PRO A 138 -10.98 10.75 21.50
C PRO A 138 -11.14 9.69 22.59
N ALA A 139 -10.20 8.74 22.66
CA ALA A 139 -10.15 7.79 23.77
C ALA A 139 -9.97 8.52 25.11
N THR A 140 -10.61 7.99 26.16
CA THR A 140 -10.58 8.59 27.50
C THR A 140 -9.36 8.13 28.31
N ASN A 141 -8.78 6.98 27.95
CA ASN A 141 -7.65 6.34 28.61
C ASN A 141 -6.82 5.53 27.59
N ASP A 142 -5.66 5.03 28.01
CA ASP A 142 -4.77 4.18 27.20
C ASP A 142 -5.35 2.79 26.88
N ALA A 143 -6.55 2.46 27.41
CA ALA A 143 -7.28 1.24 27.07
C ALA A 143 -8.23 1.44 25.86
N ASP A 144 -8.12 2.58 25.17
CA ASP A 144 -8.94 2.98 24.01
C ASP A 144 -10.45 3.04 24.32
N GLU A 145 -10.83 3.16 25.59
CA GLU A 145 -12.23 3.24 25.97
C GLU A 145 -12.83 4.61 25.61
N GLY A 146 -14.00 4.57 24.98
CA GLY A 146 -14.75 5.77 24.62
C GLY A 146 -14.32 6.42 23.31
N PHE A 147 -13.35 5.85 22.57
CA PHE A 147 -13.05 6.30 21.22
C PHE A 147 -14.27 6.09 20.29
N VAL A 148 -14.73 7.17 19.65
CA VAL A 148 -15.81 7.13 18.67
C VAL A 148 -15.38 7.92 17.45
N LEU A 149 -15.44 7.31 16.27
CA LEU A 149 -15.22 7.99 14.99
C LEU A 149 -16.33 7.60 14.03
N VAL A 150 -17.13 8.58 13.59
CA VAL A 150 -18.20 8.40 12.61
C VAL A 150 -17.79 9.10 11.33
N ILE A 151 -17.64 8.33 10.26
CA ILE A 151 -17.31 8.83 8.93
C ILE A 151 -18.52 8.59 8.00
N ILE A 152 -19.09 9.68 7.50
CA ILE A 152 -20.14 9.70 6.48
C ILE A 152 -19.67 10.66 5.38
N THR A 153 -19.07 10.10 4.34
CA THR A 153 -18.60 10.84 3.17
C THR A 153 -19.76 11.63 2.53
N PRO A 154 -19.47 12.72 1.78
CA PRO A 154 -20.51 13.50 1.11
C PRO A 154 -21.44 12.64 0.23
N ILE A 155 -20.90 11.62 -0.44
CA ILE A 155 -21.70 10.74 -1.29
C ILE A 155 -22.63 9.84 -0.47
N GLN A 156 -22.15 9.25 0.64
CA GLN A 156 -22.97 8.49 1.57
C GLN A 156 -24.07 9.37 2.17
N LYS A 157 -23.74 10.61 2.56
CA LYS A 157 -24.74 11.58 3.04
C LYS A 157 -25.86 11.79 2.00
N THR A 158 -25.52 12.02 0.74
CA THR A 158 -26.54 12.16 -0.32
C THR A 158 -27.36 10.89 -0.53
N TRP A 159 -26.79 9.70 -0.33
CA TRP A 159 -27.54 8.44 -0.38
C TRP A 159 -28.49 8.29 0.81
N LEU A 160 -28.05 8.64 2.01
CA LEU A 160 -28.88 8.63 3.22
C LEU A 160 -30.04 9.63 3.11
N GLU A 161 -29.80 10.83 2.58
CA GLU A 161 -30.86 11.82 2.34
C GLU A 161 -31.88 11.33 1.30
N LYS A 162 -31.41 10.63 0.27
CA LYS A 162 -32.27 10.16 -0.84
C LYS A 162 -33.02 8.87 -0.53
N TYR A 163 -32.41 7.95 0.20
CA TYR A 163 -32.91 6.58 0.38
C TYR A 163 -33.16 6.20 1.84
N GLY A 164 -32.75 7.02 2.80
CA GLY A 164 -32.86 6.72 4.22
C GLY A 164 -34.30 6.54 4.73
N SER A 165 -35.28 7.06 4.01
CA SER A 165 -36.71 6.85 4.30
C SER A 165 -37.22 5.43 4.04
N ARG A 166 -36.44 4.58 3.36
CA ARG A 166 -36.86 3.22 2.99
C ARG A 166 -36.41 2.20 4.02
N ALA A 167 -35.10 2.04 4.12
CA ALA A 167 -34.39 1.20 5.08
C ALA A 167 -32.89 1.45 4.85
N ILE A 168 -32.13 1.51 5.92
CA ILE A 168 -30.66 1.51 5.88
C ILE A 168 -30.23 0.28 6.66
N CYS A 169 -29.43 -0.57 6.03
CA CYS A 169 -28.78 -1.68 6.71
C CYS A 169 -27.39 -1.22 7.10
N VAL A 170 -27.11 -1.24 8.40
CA VAL A 170 -25.78 -1.01 8.94
C VAL A 170 -25.27 -2.36 9.39
N ASP A 171 -24.19 -2.83 8.79
CA ASP A 171 -23.53 -4.07 9.20
C ASP A 171 -22.37 -3.73 10.13
N ASP A 172 -22.11 -4.58 11.12
CA ASP A 172 -20.96 -4.45 12.03
C ASP A 172 -19.98 -5.57 11.72
N THR A 173 -18.71 -5.22 11.51
CA THR A 173 -17.62 -6.18 11.25
C THR A 173 -17.12 -6.84 12.54
N PHE A 174 -18.02 -7.14 13.48
CA PHE A 174 -17.67 -7.65 14.80
C PHE A 174 -16.85 -8.94 14.67
N ASN A 175 -15.68 -9.00 15.33
CA ASN A 175 -14.71 -10.11 15.29
C ASN A 175 -14.07 -10.43 13.93
N LEU A 176 -14.20 -9.58 12.91
CA LEU A 176 -13.54 -9.79 11.61
C LEU A 176 -12.13 -9.21 11.55
N THR A 177 -11.81 -8.25 12.42
CA THR A 177 -10.49 -7.60 12.48
C THR A 177 -9.79 -7.93 13.80
N PRO A 178 -8.43 -7.88 13.85
CA PRO A 178 -7.68 -8.11 15.08
C PRO A 178 -7.76 -6.94 16.08
N TYR A 179 -8.47 -5.86 15.73
CA TYR A 179 -8.62 -4.69 16.58
C TYR A 179 -9.81 -4.88 17.53
N SER A 180 -9.72 -4.34 18.74
CA SER A 180 -10.84 -4.25 19.70
C SER A 180 -11.91 -3.23 19.29
N LEU A 181 -11.69 -2.52 18.18
CA LEU A 181 -12.61 -1.55 17.61
C LEU A 181 -13.78 -2.25 16.93
N ARG A 182 -15.00 -1.78 17.21
CA ARG A 182 -16.19 -2.11 16.44
C ARG A 182 -16.24 -1.19 15.24
N LEU A 183 -16.27 -1.78 14.05
CA LEU A 183 -16.36 -1.04 12.80
C LEU A 183 -17.69 -1.41 12.17
N ALA A 184 -18.57 -0.44 12.06
CA ALA A 184 -19.80 -0.60 11.29
C ALA A 184 -19.60 0.02 9.90
N ASP A 185 -19.83 -0.75 8.85
CA ASP A 185 -19.84 -0.28 7.47
C ASP A 185 -21.22 -0.45 6.83
N GLU A 186 -21.56 0.50 5.96
CA GLU A 186 -22.84 0.49 5.26
C GLU A 186 -22.69 -0.32 3.97
N TRP A 187 -23.27 -1.52 3.93
CA TRP A 187 -23.35 -2.32 2.71
C TRP A 187 -24.78 -2.66 2.29
N ASP A 188 -24.94 -2.52 0.99
CA ASP A 188 -25.95 -3.05 0.08
C ASP A 188 -27.28 -2.27 -0.10
N MET A 189 -27.32 -1.53 -1.21
CA MET A 189 -28.57 -1.23 -1.91
C MET A 189 -29.07 -2.50 -2.60
N GLY A 190 -29.70 -3.38 -1.81
CA GLY A 190 -30.42 -4.55 -2.29
C GLY A 190 -31.61 -4.19 -3.18
N TYR A 191 -31.34 -3.79 -4.42
CA TYR A 191 -32.35 -3.55 -5.45
C TYR A 191 -32.32 -4.66 -6.51
N ARG A 192 -32.66 -5.88 -6.10
CA ARG A 192 -33.20 -6.91 -7.00
C ARG A 192 -34.32 -7.65 -6.29
N ARG A 193 -35.55 -7.53 -6.82
CA ARG A 193 -36.77 -8.30 -6.55
C ARG A 193 -36.61 -9.41 -5.50
N LEU A 194 -37.05 -9.17 -4.28
CA LEU A 194 -37.35 -10.24 -3.33
C LEU A 194 -38.74 -10.81 -3.66
N THR A 195 -38.79 -11.73 -4.62
CA THR A 195 -39.76 -12.83 -4.55
C THR A 195 -39.36 -13.69 -3.35
N SER A 196 -40.15 -13.58 -2.27
CA SER A 196 -40.41 -14.62 -1.27
C SER A 196 -39.28 -15.61 -0.97
N TYR A 197 -38.44 -15.30 0.03
CA TYR A 197 -37.85 -16.32 0.90
C TYR A 197 -37.76 -15.78 2.34
N PRO A 198 -38.22 -16.52 3.35
CA PRO A 198 -38.18 -16.08 4.74
C PRO A 198 -36.80 -16.43 5.32
N ILE A 199 -36.04 -15.41 5.72
CA ILE A 199 -34.82 -15.58 6.51
C ILE A 199 -34.99 -14.78 7.79
N GLY A 200 -34.56 -15.42 8.88
CA GLY A 200 -34.96 -15.13 10.25
C GLY A 200 -34.51 -13.78 10.80
N LYS A 201 -35.38 -13.28 11.67
CA LYS A 201 -35.18 -12.30 12.76
C LYS A 201 -33.80 -11.61 12.81
N GLY A 202 -33.66 -10.52 12.04
CA GLY A 202 -32.79 -9.41 12.38
C GLY A 202 -33.58 -8.37 13.18
N VAL A 203 -33.00 -7.88 14.27
CA VAL A 203 -33.60 -6.85 15.13
C VAL A 203 -33.73 -5.56 14.33
N SER A 204 -34.96 -5.18 14.01
CA SER A 204 -35.29 -3.91 13.38
C SER A 204 -35.37 -2.83 14.46
N LEU A 205 -34.41 -1.91 14.47
CA LEU A 205 -34.55 -0.65 15.20
C LEU A 205 -35.35 0.31 14.32
N TYR A 206 -36.66 0.39 14.60
CA TYR A 206 -37.49 1.49 14.12
C TYR A 206 -37.19 2.73 14.98
N ALA A 207 -36.91 3.85 14.32
CA ALA A 207 -36.97 5.18 14.94
C ALA A 207 -38.43 5.59 15.18
#